data_AF-A0A3B4WYN1-F1
#
_entry.id   AF-A0A3B4WYN1-F1
#
_cell.length_a   1.000
_cell.length_b   1.000
_cell.length_c   1.000
_cell.angle_alpha   90.00
_cell.angle_beta   90.00
_cell.angle_gamma   90.00
#
_symmetry.space_group_name_H-M   'P 1'
#
loop_
_entity.id
_entity.type
_entity.pdbx_description
1 polymer ?
#
loop_
_entity_poly.entity_id
_entity_poly.type
_entity_poly.pdbx_seq_one_letter_code
_entity_poly.pdbx_strand_id
1 'polypeptide(L)'
;MSVLCVSTVSLPVTCSPCEWSPWYDTSFPTLGTPGGDNETYQNIKAAGHKICDVPSQIQCRAEKFPNVSIDNVGQVVQCNLAKGLTCRNEDQSGPLPLCFNYQIRVMCLIPTTTRHVTKTPCQEICFWSKWISADYPEYGPGGGDNESIKSIIQKGYDICDNPVAVECQAVHYPGVPLQQLKQTVTCNKQIGLVCKNILQIPPICLDYEIKVKC
;
A
#
# COMPACT_ATOMS: atom_id res chain seq x y z
N MET A 1 -10.57 -43.31 -40.32
CA MET A 1 -10.59 -41.92 -39.83
C MET A 1 -11.19 -41.95 -38.44
N SER A 2 -10.34 -41.92 -37.40
CA SER A 2 -10.78 -41.88 -36.01
C SER A 2 -10.42 -40.51 -35.47
N VAL A 3 -11.44 -39.71 -35.15
CA VAL A 3 -11.30 -38.39 -34.56
C VAL A 3 -11.05 -38.59 -33.06
N LEU A 4 -9.89 -38.14 -32.58
CA LEU A 4 -9.57 -38.08 -31.15
C LEU A 4 -10.21 -36.82 -30.56
N CYS A 5 -11.09 -36.97 -29.57
CA CYS A 5 -11.58 -35.86 -28.75
C CYS A 5 -10.47 -35.40 -27.81
N VAL A 6 -10.09 -34.11 -27.90
CA VAL A 6 -9.18 -33.47 -26.95
C VAL A 6 -10.02 -32.96 -25.77
N SER A 7 -9.95 -33.66 -24.64
CA SER A 7 -10.50 -33.17 -23.38
C SER A 7 -9.60 -32.06 -22.81
N THR A 8 -10.06 -30.82 -22.84
CA THR A 8 -9.39 -29.72 -22.14
C THR A 8 -9.68 -29.84 -20.65
N VAL A 9 -8.73 -30.39 -19.89
CA VAL A 9 -8.75 -30.34 -18.43
C VAL A 9 -8.45 -28.88 -18.03
N SER A 10 -9.45 -28.15 -17.55
CA SER A 10 -9.23 -26.86 -16.88
C SER A 10 -8.59 -27.12 -15.53
N LEU A 11 -7.27 -26.96 -15.44
CA LEU A 11 -6.58 -26.96 -14.15
C LEU A 11 -7.18 -25.82 -13.30
N PRO A 12 -7.52 -26.06 -12.01
CA PRO A 12 -7.87 -24.96 -11.13
C PRO A 12 -6.67 -24.01 -11.11
N VAL A 13 -6.90 -22.75 -11.46
CA VAL A 13 -5.88 -21.71 -11.36
C VAL A 13 -5.59 -21.53 -9.87
N THR A 14 -4.65 -22.30 -9.35
CA THR A 14 -4.17 -22.17 -7.97
C THR A 14 -3.39 -20.87 -7.90
N CYS A 15 -4.09 -19.81 -7.52
CA CYS A 15 -3.52 -18.49 -7.29
C CYS A 15 -2.55 -18.60 -6.10
N SER A 16 -1.23 -18.65 -6.33
CA SER A 16 -0.24 -18.70 -5.26
C SER A 16 1.07 -17.97 -5.61
N PRO A 17 1.50 -16.98 -4.78
CA PRO A 17 0.84 -16.49 -3.60
C PRO A 17 -0.19 -15.45 -4.02
N CYS A 18 -1.31 -15.38 -3.31
CA CYS A 18 -2.35 -14.41 -3.59
C CYS A 18 -2.82 -13.77 -2.30
N GLU A 19 -3.05 -12.47 -2.35
CA GLU A 19 -3.47 -11.70 -1.20
C GLU A 19 -4.76 -10.97 -1.51
N TRP A 20 -5.59 -10.85 -0.47
CA TRP A 20 -6.78 -10.02 -0.52
C TRP A 20 -6.38 -8.55 -0.39
N SER A 21 -6.94 -7.71 -1.25
CA SER A 21 -6.87 -6.27 -1.07
C SER A 21 -7.60 -5.82 0.21
N PRO A 22 -7.38 -4.56 0.65
CA PRO A 22 -8.33 -3.88 1.51
C PRO A 22 -9.73 -3.85 0.88
N TRP A 23 -10.74 -3.56 1.70
CA TRP A 23 -12.07 -3.24 1.20
C TRP A 23 -12.06 -1.84 0.57
N TYR A 24 -12.63 -1.74 -0.63
CA TYR A 24 -12.85 -0.50 -1.36
C TYR A 24 -14.33 -0.12 -1.25
N ASP A 25 -14.55 1.15 -0.94
CA ASP A 25 -15.82 1.84 -0.78
C ASP A 25 -15.60 3.25 -1.34
N THR A 26 -16.08 3.51 -2.55
CA THR A 26 -15.78 4.69 -3.35
C THR A 26 -17.04 5.47 -3.72
N SER A 27 -18.22 4.89 -3.53
CA SER A 27 -19.50 5.53 -3.72
C SER A 27 -20.47 5.23 -2.59
N PHE A 28 -21.37 6.18 -2.31
CA PHE A 28 -22.50 5.98 -1.40
C PHE A 28 -23.80 5.90 -2.21
N PRO A 29 -24.79 5.11 -1.75
CA PRO A 29 -26.08 5.02 -2.43
C PRO A 29 -26.79 6.38 -2.43
N THR A 30 -27.19 6.82 -3.63
CA THR A 30 -27.97 8.04 -3.84
C THR A 30 -29.46 7.75 -3.87
N LEU A 31 -30.28 8.70 -3.40
CA LEU A 31 -31.74 8.62 -3.48
C LEU A 31 -32.22 8.86 -4.92
N GLY A 32 -33.27 8.16 -5.34
CA GLY A 32 -33.93 8.35 -6.64
C GLY A 32 -33.37 7.48 -7.77
N THR A 33 -33.83 7.75 -8.99
CA THR A 33 -33.40 7.09 -10.24
C THR A 33 -32.98 8.15 -11.27
N PRO A 34 -31.77 8.08 -11.87
CA PRO A 34 -30.74 7.06 -11.64
C PRO A 34 -30.11 7.18 -10.24
N GLY A 35 -29.78 6.05 -9.64
CA GLY A 35 -29.17 5.96 -8.32
C GLY A 35 -28.74 4.53 -8.00
N GLY A 36 -28.13 4.34 -6.83
CA GLY A 36 -27.59 3.06 -6.39
C GLY A 36 -26.14 3.17 -5.96
N ASP A 37 -25.44 2.04 -5.93
CA ASP A 37 -24.08 1.94 -5.41
C ASP A 37 -23.19 1.07 -6.32
N ASN A 38 -22.00 1.57 -6.65
CA ASN A 38 -21.19 1.06 -7.76
C ASN A 38 -19.69 1.05 -7.43
N GLU A 39 -19.27 0.01 -6.71
CA GLU A 39 -17.86 -0.32 -6.50
C GLU A 39 -17.25 -1.04 -7.71
N THR A 40 -17.21 -0.36 -8.85
CA THR A 40 -16.60 -0.88 -10.06
C THR A 40 -15.09 -0.65 -10.07
N TYR A 41 -14.33 -1.49 -10.77
CA TYR A 41 -12.88 -1.30 -10.89
C TYR A 41 -12.51 0.05 -11.51
N GLN A 42 -13.35 0.56 -12.42
CA GLN A 42 -13.17 1.89 -13.00
C GLN A 42 -13.32 2.99 -11.95
N ASN A 43 -14.38 2.93 -11.13
CA ASN A 43 -14.62 3.91 -10.06
C ASN A 43 -13.52 3.85 -9.00
N ILE A 44 -13.09 2.64 -8.63
CA ILE A 44 -12.00 2.41 -7.67
C ILE A 44 -10.68 3.00 -8.17
N LYS A 45 -10.33 2.75 -9.45
CA LYS A 45 -9.14 3.36 -10.08
C LYS A 45 -9.26 4.88 -10.18
N ALA A 46 -10.44 5.40 -10.52
CA ALA A 46 -10.71 6.84 -10.62
C ALA A 46 -10.62 7.56 -9.26
N ALA A 47 -10.99 6.87 -8.17
CA ALA A 47 -10.81 7.33 -6.79
C ALA A 47 -9.34 7.25 -6.31
N GLY A 48 -8.42 6.76 -7.15
CA GLY A 48 -6.98 6.72 -6.86
C GLY A 48 -6.50 5.44 -6.18
N HIS A 49 -7.36 4.43 -6.02
CA HIS A 49 -6.96 3.15 -5.47
C HIS A 49 -6.25 2.27 -6.50
N LYS A 50 -5.29 1.47 -6.02
CA LYS A 50 -4.57 0.49 -6.84
C LYS A 50 -5.22 -0.88 -6.70
N ILE A 51 -5.79 -1.37 -7.79
CA ILE A 51 -6.33 -2.72 -7.92
C ILE A 51 -5.58 -3.44 -9.04
N CYS A 52 -5.31 -4.74 -8.87
CA CYS A 52 -4.64 -5.52 -9.91
C CYS A 52 -5.50 -5.62 -11.18
N ASP A 53 -4.84 -5.80 -12.33
CA ASP A 53 -5.54 -5.85 -13.61
C ASP A 53 -6.29 -7.17 -13.82
N VAL A 54 -5.85 -8.26 -13.19
CA VAL A 54 -6.49 -9.59 -13.29
C VAL A 54 -6.71 -10.17 -11.89
N PRO A 55 -7.82 -9.82 -11.22
CA PRO A 55 -8.19 -10.43 -9.95
C PRO A 55 -8.62 -11.89 -10.15
N SER A 56 -8.21 -12.78 -9.24
CA SER A 56 -8.57 -14.20 -9.26
C SER A 56 -9.87 -14.49 -8.51
N GLN A 57 -10.18 -13.67 -7.51
CA GLN A 57 -11.41 -13.76 -6.73
C GLN A 57 -11.90 -12.36 -6.34
N ILE A 58 -13.19 -12.24 -6.08
CA ILE A 58 -13.84 -11.02 -5.60
C ILE A 58 -14.71 -11.39 -4.42
N GLN A 59 -14.74 -10.52 -3.42
CA GLN A 59 -15.73 -10.55 -2.36
C GLN A 59 -16.44 -9.21 -2.33
N CYS A 60 -17.75 -9.27 -2.17
CA CYS A 60 -18.61 -8.12 -2.00
C CYS A 60 -19.41 -8.29 -0.71
N ARG A 61 -19.65 -7.19 0.00
CA ARG A 61 -20.48 -7.18 1.21
C ARG A 61 -21.22 -5.86 1.36
N ALA A 62 -22.36 -5.89 2.05
CA ALA A 62 -22.96 -4.66 2.57
C ALA A 62 -22.19 -4.24 3.83
N GLU A 63 -21.87 -2.96 3.95
CA GLU A 63 -21.11 -2.41 5.08
C GLU A 63 -21.80 -2.68 6.42
N LYS A 64 -23.13 -2.49 6.47
CA LYS A 64 -23.95 -2.71 7.67
C LYS A 64 -24.23 -4.17 7.98
N PHE A 65 -24.05 -5.07 7.02
CA PHE A 65 -24.33 -6.50 7.15
C PHE A 65 -23.15 -7.35 6.69
N PRO A 66 -21.96 -7.20 7.29
CA PRO A 66 -20.71 -7.79 6.78
C PRO A 66 -20.67 -9.32 6.84
N ASN A 67 -21.56 -9.93 7.64
CA ASN A 67 -21.66 -11.38 7.81
C ASN A 67 -22.79 -12.00 6.96
N VAL A 68 -23.56 -11.19 6.24
CA VAL A 68 -24.61 -11.66 5.33
C VAL A 68 -24.00 -11.77 3.94
N SER A 69 -24.10 -12.96 3.33
CA SER A 69 -23.62 -13.17 1.97
C SER A 69 -24.40 -12.29 0.98
N ILE A 70 -23.74 -11.90 -0.12
CA ILE A 70 -24.35 -11.01 -1.11
C ILE A 70 -25.66 -11.59 -1.67
N ASP A 71 -25.73 -12.91 -1.87
CA ASP A 71 -26.93 -13.61 -2.37
C ASP A 71 -28.12 -13.58 -1.39
N ASN A 72 -27.85 -13.34 -0.10
CA ASN A 72 -28.86 -13.35 0.96
C ASN A 72 -29.14 -11.95 1.53
N VAL A 73 -28.52 -10.89 0.99
CA VAL A 73 -28.69 -9.52 1.48
C VAL A 73 -30.08 -8.94 1.15
N GLY A 74 -30.84 -9.61 0.27
CA GLY A 74 -32.20 -9.22 -0.10
C GLY A 74 -32.28 -8.10 -1.14
N GLN A 75 -31.19 -7.84 -1.87
CA GLN A 75 -31.12 -6.85 -2.95
C GLN A 75 -30.59 -7.48 -4.23
N VAL A 76 -31.00 -6.93 -5.38
CA VAL A 76 -30.48 -7.31 -6.69
C VAL A 76 -29.11 -6.66 -6.85
N VAL A 77 -28.05 -7.40 -6.54
CA VAL A 77 -26.66 -6.91 -6.59
C VAL A 77 -25.84 -7.78 -7.51
N GLN A 78 -25.13 -7.14 -8.44
CA GLN A 78 -24.18 -7.84 -9.31
C GLN A 78 -22.78 -7.72 -8.72
N CYS A 79 -22.27 -8.81 -8.14
CA CYS A 79 -20.89 -8.93 -7.69
C CYS A 79 -20.15 -9.88 -8.65
N ASN A 80 -19.26 -9.36 -9.51
CA ASN A 80 -18.53 -10.23 -10.44
C ASN A 80 -17.11 -9.76 -10.72
N LEU A 81 -16.26 -10.73 -11.08
CA LEU A 81 -14.84 -10.53 -11.38
C LEU A 81 -14.57 -9.69 -12.63
N ALA A 82 -15.55 -9.53 -13.52
CA ALA A 82 -15.33 -8.78 -14.76
C ALA A 82 -15.37 -7.26 -14.53
N LYS A 83 -16.18 -6.79 -13.57
CA LYS A 83 -16.43 -5.35 -13.40
C LYS A 83 -16.41 -4.83 -11.96
N GLY A 84 -16.44 -5.69 -10.95
CA GLY A 84 -16.62 -5.31 -9.55
C GLY A 84 -18.07 -5.49 -9.10
N LEU A 85 -18.58 -4.52 -8.32
CA LEU A 85 -19.96 -4.52 -7.83
C LEU A 85 -20.81 -3.43 -8.50
N THR A 86 -22.07 -3.77 -8.77
CA THR A 86 -23.09 -2.84 -9.25
C THR A 86 -24.41 -3.15 -8.56
N CYS A 87 -24.99 -2.15 -7.91
CA CYS A 87 -26.37 -2.14 -7.45
C CYS A 87 -27.06 -0.91 -8.05
N ARG A 88 -28.19 -1.10 -8.73
CA ARG A 88 -29.01 0.00 -9.25
C ARG A 88 -30.33 0.05 -8.51
N ASN A 89 -30.76 1.25 -8.12
CA ASN A 89 -32.04 1.46 -7.45
C ASN A 89 -33.23 0.96 -8.30
N GLU A 90 -33.15 1.12 -9.62
CA GLU A 90 -34.18 0.66 -10.58
C GLU A 90 -34.38 -0.86 -10.60
N ASP A 91 -33.38 -1.63 -10.19
CA ASP A 91 -33.48 -3.09 -10.10
C ASP A 91 -34.08 -3.54 -8.75
N GLN A 92 -34.17 -2.65 -7.76
CA GLN A 92 -34.64 -3.01 -6.41
C GLN A 92 -36.16 -2.97 -6.34
N SER A 93 -36.73 -3.93 -5.61
CA SER A 93 -38.16 -4.00 -5.34
C SER A 93 -38.46 -3.62 -3.89
N GLY A 94 -39.70 -3.16 -3.64
CA GLY A 94 -40.17 -2.84 -2.30
C GLY A 94 -40.51 -1.36 -2.10
N PRO A 95 -40.89 -0.97 -0.87
CA PRO A 95 -41.37 0.38 -0.58
C PRO A 95 -40.28 1.45 -0.68
N LEU A 96 -39.02 1.06 -0.55
CA LEU A 96 -37.84 1.92 -0.70
C LEU A 96 -36.79 1.20 -1.56
N PRO A 97 -36.85 1.33 -2.90
CA PRO A 97 -35.91 0.69 -3.81
C PRO A 97 -34.56 1.45 -3.80
N LEU A 98 -33.84 1.34 -2.69
CA LEU A 98 -32.57 2.00 -2.43
C LEU A 98 -31.49 0.95 -2.14
N CYS A 99 -30.41 0.95 -2.91
CA CYS A 99 -29.24 0.11 -2.63
C CYS A 99 -28.65 0.37 -1.23
N PHE A 100 -28.17 -0.67 -0.58
CA PHE A 100 -27.29 -0.53 0.58
C PHE A 100 -25.93 0.04 0.18
N ASN A 101 -25.14 0.44 1.19
CA ASN A 101 -23.73 0.78 1.00
C ASN A 101 -22.92 -0.52 0.93
N TYR A 102 -22.24 -0.75 -0.18
CA TYR A 102 -21.46 -1.95 -0.45
C TYR A 102 -19.97 -1.65 -0.53
N GLN A 103 -19.18 -2.68 -0.29
CA GLN A 103 -17.74 -2.63 -0.40
C GLN A 103 -17.27 -3.88 -1.13
N ILE A 104 -16.17 -3.76 -1.88
CA ILE A 104 -15.52 -4.93 -2.51
C ILE A 104 -14.08 -5.08 -2.07
N ARG A 105 -13.58 -6.31 -2.11
CA ARG A 105 -12.15 -6.60 -2.14
C ARG A 105 -11.88 -7.67 -3.17
N VAL A 106 -10.67 -7.68 -3.71
CA VAL A 106 -10.26 -8.68 -4.69
C VAL A 106 -9.04 -9.44 -4.22
N MET A 107 -8.93 -10.68 -4.64
CA MET A 107 -7.74 -11.48 -4.46
C MET A 107 -6.87 -11.30 -5.69
N CYS A 108 -5.67 -10.78 -5.49
CA CYS A 108 -4.71 -10.56 -6.55
C CYS A 108 -3.58 -11.56 -6.45
N LEU A 109 -3.07 -12.02 -7.60
CA LEU A 109 -1.75 -12.63 -7.66
C LEU A 109 -0.75 -11.62 -7.12
N ILE A 110 -0.07 -11.99 -6.04
CA ILE A 110 1.21 -11.37 -5.81
C ILE A 110 2.19 -12.05 -6.78
N PRO A 111 3.05 -11.30 -7.47
CA PRO A 111 3.99 -11.90 -8.39
C PRO A 111 4.86 -12.93 -7.64
N THR A 112 4.62 -14.23 -7.89
CA THR A 112 5.59 -15.28 -7.56
C THR A 112 6.75 -15.07 -8.52
N THR A 113 7.91 -14.69 -8.00
CA THR A 113 9.14 -14.70 -8.77
C THR A 113 9.50 -16.15 -9.10
N THR A 114 8.88 -16.72 -10.14
CA THR A 114 9.24 -18.04 -10.65
C THR A 114 10.60 -17.89 -11.33
N ARG A 115 11.66 -18.29 -10.63
CA ARG A 115 13.02 -18.31 -11.17
C ARG A 115 13.09 -19.30 -12.34
N HIS A 116 12.87 -18.84 -13.56
CA HIS A 116 13.61 -19.41 -14.69
C HIS A 116 15.09 -19.13 -14.41
N VAL A 117 15.89 -20.19 -14.30
CA VAL A 117 17.34 -20.10 -14.13
C VAL A 117 17.96 -19.62 -15.44
N THR A 118 17.81 -18.33 -15.73
CA THR A 118 18.93 -17.52 -16.21
C THR A 118 19.64 -17.03 -14.94
N LYS A 119 20.94 -17.30 -14.80
CA LYS A 119 21.72 -16.83 -13.66
C LYS A 119 21.65 -15.29 -13.59
N THR A 120 20.74 -14.78 -12.77
CA THR A 120 20.57 -13.36 -12.44
C THR A 120 20.10 -13.31 -10.96
N PRO A 121 20.68 -12.43 -10.12
CA PRO A 121 20.78 -12.64 -8.67
C PRO A 121 19.47 -12.35 -7.92
N CYS A 122 19.36 -12.88 -6.69
CA CYS A 122 18.25 -12.68 -5.75
C CYS A 122 17.80 -11.20 -5.68
N GLN A 123 16.53 -10.90 -5.99
CA GLN A 123 15.93 -9.61 -5.65
C GLN A 123 15.31 -9.72 -4.25
N GLU A 124 15.90 -8.99 -3.31
CA GLU A 124 15.46 -8.93 -1.91
C GLU A 124 14.15 -8.15 -1.79
N ILE A 125 13.24 -8.64 -0.94
CA ILE A 125 12.00 -7.93 -0.61
C ILE A 125 12.37 -6.81 0.35
N CYS A 126 12.23 -5.56 -0.09
CA CYS A 126 12.57 -4.41 0.73
C CYS A 126 11.37 -3.67 1.34
N PHE A 127 11.30 -3.65 2.66
CA PHE A 127 10.41 -2.87 3.51
C PHE A 127 11.09 -1.62 4.06
N TRP A 128 10.29 -0.59 4.35
CA TRP A 128 10.76 0.58 5.08
C TRP A 128 10.71 0.29 6.58
N SER A 129 11.73 0.73 7.31
CA SER A 129 11.69 0.82 8.77
C SER A 129 10.65 1.87 9.20
N LYS A 130 10.34 1.88 10.50
CA LYS A 130 9.76 3.07 11.14
C LYS A 130 10.77 4.22 11.09
N TRP A 131 10.31 5.44 11.33
CA TRP A 131 11.21 6.56 11.60
C TRP A 131 12.00 6.30 12.87
N ILE A 132 13.29 6.62 12.83
CA ILE A 132 14.29 6.42 13.88
C ILE A 132 14.97 7.76 14.13
N SER A 133 14.67 8.37 15.27
CA SER A 133 15.52 9.38 15.92
C SER A 133 16.21 8.66 17.07
N ALA A 134 17.50 8.39 16.89
CA ALA A 134 18.30 7.60 17.84
C ALA A 134 19.31 8.47 18.59
N ASP A 135 19.66 9.63 18.04
CA ASP A 135 20.48 10.67 18.66
C ASP A 135 19.62 11.91 18.89
N TYR A 136 20.07 12.80 19.78
CA TYR A 136 19.45 14.10 19.96
C TYR A 136 20.56 15.15 19.91
N PRO A 137 20.38 16.26 19.19
CA PRO A 137 21.48 17.17 18.90
C PRO A 137 22.01 17.86 20.16
N GLU A 138 23.26 17.54 20.51
CA GLU A 138 23.96 18.19 21.62
C GLU A 138 24.48 19.58 21.25
N TYR A 139 24.59 20.44 22.26
CA TYR A 139 25.14 21.78 22.10
C TYR A 139 26.67 21.76 21.97
N GLY A 140 27.20 22.68 21.15
CA GLY A 140 28.64 22.91 21.02
C GLY A 140 29.26 22.42 19.69
N PRO A 141 30.52 22.75 19.41
CA PRO A 141 31.12 22.57 18.07
C PRO A 141 31.27 21.10 17.64
N GLY A 142 31.42 20.20 18.61
CA GLY A 142 31.51 18.75 18.38
C GLY A 142 30.16 18.04 18.34
N GLY A 143 29.08 18.75 18.66
CA GLY A 143 27.72 18.22 18.62
C GLY A 143 27.12 18.20 17.21
N GLY A 144 25.84 17.90 17.16
CA GLY A 144 25.11 17.66 15.92
C GLY A 144 24.20 16.46 16.10
N ASP A 145 23.64 15.99 15.00
CA ASP A 145 22.65 14.93 14.98
C ASP A 145 23.16 13.76 14.14
N ASN A 146 23.06 12.53 14.64
CA ASN A 146 23.76 11.39 14.08
C ASN A 146 22.95 10.07 14.09
N GLU A 147 22.11 9.99 13.08
CA GLU A 147 21.31 8.86 12.64
C GLU A 147 22.03 8.13 11.48
N SER A 148 23.37 8.07 11.55
CA SER A 148 24.13 7.25 10.60
C SER A 148 23.73 5.78 10.77
N ILE A 149 23.70 5.03 9.66
CA ILE A 149 23.28 3.62 9.66
C ILE A 149 24.11 2.82 10.69
N LYS A 150 25.42 3.08 10.74
CA LYS A 150 26.33 2.48 11.72
C LYS A 150 25.96 2.84 13.18
N SER A 151 25.65 4.11 13.45
CA SER A 151 25.24 4.58 14.80
C SER A 151 23.95 3.89 15.23
N ILE A 152 22.97 3.80 14.34
CA ILE A 152 21.67 3.18 14.61
C ILE A 152 21.80 1.68 14.91
N ILE A 153 22.58 0.94 14.13
CA ILE A 153 22.83 -0.49 14.37
C ILE A 153 23.56 -0.70 15.69
N GLN A 154 24.55 0.14 16.01
CA GLN A 154 25.28 0.08 17.29
C GLN A 154 24.36 0.36 18.50
N LYS A 155 23.33 1.18 18.32
CA LYS A 155 22.29 1.45 19.33
C LYS A 155 21.22 0.35 19.42
N GLY A 156 21.31 -0.70 18.59
CA GLY A 156 20.50 -1.91 18.69
C GLY A 156 19.19 -1.90 17.90
N TYR A 157 19.02 -0.97 16.96
CA TYR A 157 17.87 -0.99 16.05
C TYR A 157 18.05 -2.07 14.99
N ASP A 158 16.99 -2.83 14.74
CA ASP A 158 16.97 -3.87 13.71
C ASP A 158 16.78 -3.26 12.32
N ILE A 159 17.89 -2.83 11.74
CA ILE A 159 18.01 -2.37 10.36
C ILE A 159 19.19 -3.06 9.68
N CYS A 160 19.14 -3.12 8.37
CA CYS A 160 20.22 -3.61 7.54
C CYS A 160 21.46 -2.69 7.54
N ASP A 161 22.63 -3.28 7.27
CA ASP A 161 23.87 -2.53 7.08
C ASP A 161 23.91 -1.73 5.76
N ASN A 162 23.20 -2.20 4.73
CA ASN A 162 23.29 -1.67 3.36
C ASN A 162 21.89 -1.37 2.78
N PRO A 163 21.28 -0.24 3.15
CA PRO A 163 19.94 0.10 2.68
C PRO A 163 19.88 0.42 1.20
N VAL A 164 18.80 -0.02 0.56
CA VAL A 164 18.56 0.28 -0.85
C VAL A 164 18.11 1.72 -1.06
N ALA A 165 17.48 2.31 -0.05
CA ALA A 165 17.07 3.72 0.00
C ALA A 165 17.00 4.23 1.45
N VAL A 166 17.08 5.54 1.63
CA VAL A 166 16.84 6.20 2.93
C VAL A 166 15.97 7.43 2.71
N GLU A 167 15.18 7.78 3.71
CA GLU A 167 14.46 9.05 3.79
C GLU A 167 14.78 9.69 5.14
N CYS A 168 14.90 11.02 5.13
CA CYS A 168 15.33 11.82 6.26
C CYS A 168 14.37 13.00 6.42
N GLN A 169 14.02 13.35 7.65
CA GLN A 169 13.23 14.55 7.93
C GLN A 169 13.56 15.12 9.30
N ALA A 170 13.25 16.40 9.54
CA ALA A 170 13.35 16.99 10.86
C ALA A 170 12.12 16.58 11.70
N VAL A 171 12.34 16.17 12.94
CA VAL A 171 11.28 15.68 13.84
C VAL A 171 10.17 16.72 14.03
N HIS A 172 10.55 17.99 14.20
CA HIS A 172 9.60 19.09 14.39
C HIS A 172 9.07 19.72 13.09
N TYR A 173 9.57 19.31 11.92
CA TYR A 173 9.14 19.83 10.62
C TYR A 173 8.94 18.70 9.59
N PRO A 174 8.06 17.73 9.87
CA PRO A 174 7.85 16.58 8.99
C PRO A 174 7.33 17.03 7.62
N GLY A 175 7.84 16.39 6.57
CA GLY A 175 7.48 16.69 5.18
C GLY A 175 8.08 17.97 4.59
N VAL A 176 8.77 18.80 5.39
CA VAL A 176 9.55 19.94 4.86
C VAL A 176 10.84 19.42 4.23
N PRO A 177 11.13 19.69 2.94
CA PRO A 177 12.37 19.24 2.30
C PRO A 177 13.61 19.79 3.01
N LEU A 178 14.63 18.95 3.22
CA LEU A 178 15.87 19.33 3.94
C LEU A 178 16.53 20.59 3.37
N GLN A 179 16.44 20.80 2.05
CA GLN A 179 17.02 21.96 1.37
C GLN A 179 16.38 23.28 1.81
N GLN A 180 15.14 23.24 2.31
CA GLN A 180 14.42 24.42 2.81
C GLN A 180 14.78 24.75 4.26
N LEU A 181 15.36 23.80 5.01
CA LEU A 181 15.75 23.99 6.43
C LEU A 181 17.06 24.78 6.58
N LYS A 182 17.75 25.10 5.48
CA LYS A 182 18.99 25.88 5.44
C LYS A 182 20.12 25.31 6.31
N GLN A 183 20.13 23.98 6.50
CA GLN A 183 21.19 23.25 7.18
C GLN A 183 21.93 22.34 6.21
N THR A 184 23.25 22.24 6.39
CA THR A 184 24.11 21.28 5.70
C THR A 184 23.92 19.91 6.34
N VAL A 185 23.01 19.11 5.78
CA VAL A 185 22.67 17.77 6.27
C VAL A 185 23.06 16.72 5.24
N THR A 186 23.79 15.70 5.67
CA THR A 186 24.01 14.50 4.86
C THR A 186 22.80 13.59 5.03
N CYS A 187 22.16 13.21 3.93
CA CYS A 187 21.12 12.17 3.90
C CYS A 187 21.33 11.30 2.65
N ASN A 188 21.94 10.12 2.82
CA ASN A 188 22.12 9.16 1.74
C ASN A 188 22.29 7.74 2.27
N LYS A 189 22.13 6.73 1.40
CA LYS A 189 22.17 5.32 1.80
C LYS A 189 23.54 4.79 2.19
N GLN A 190 24.63 5.51 1.88
CA GLN A 190 25.98 5.11 2.23
C GLN A 190 26.34 5.50 3.67
N ILE A 191 25.82 6.63 4.15
CA ILE A 191 26.16 7.20 5.45
C ILE A 191 24.97 7.10 6.43
N GLY A 192 23.74 7.26 5.94
CA GLY A 192 22.55 7.51 6.73
C GLY A 192 22.27 9.01 6.80
N LEU A 193 21.93 9.51 7.99
CA LEU A 193 21.69 10.92 8.24
C LEU A 193 22.73 11.46 9.23
N VAL A 194 23.42 12.53 8.85
CA VAL A 194 24.37 13.22 9.74
C VAL A 194 24.27 14.72 9.55
N CYS A 195 24.06 15.44 10.64
CA CYS A 195 24.25 16.87 10.75
C CYS A 195 25.38 17.17 11.75
N LYS A 196 26.29 18.09 11.42
CA LYS A 196 27.36 18.53 12.33
C LYS A 196 27.22 20.01 12.62
N ASN A 197 27.22 20.40 13.90
CA ASN A 197 27.07 21.80 14.32
C ASN A 197 28.11 22.73 13.66
N ILE A 198 29.35 22.26 13.50
CA ILE A 198 30.45 23.02 12.89
C ILE A 198 30.21 23.40 11.42
N LEU A 199 29.25 22.76 10.74
CA LEU A 199 28.90 23.04 9.34
C LEU A 199 27.62 23.89 9.21
N GLN A 200 27.04 24.34 10.33
CA GLN A 200 25.76 25.06 10.35
C GLN A 200 25.94 26.54 10.68
N ILE A 201 25.03 27.36 10.14
CA ILE A 201 24.87 28.77 10.51
C ILE A 201 23.36 29.04 10.66
N PRO A 202 22.83 29.21 11.89
CA PRO A 202 23.52 29.19 13.19
C PRO A 202 24.07 27.79 13.56
N PRO A 203 25.07 27.70 14.47
CA PRO A 203 25.89 26.50 14.70
C PRO A 203 25.20 25.45 15.60
N ILE A 204 23.97 25.08 15.24
CA ILE A 204 23.20 24.02 15.89
C ILE A 204 22.42 23.25 14.84
N CYS A 205 22.46 21.93 14.90
CA CYS A 205 21.63 21.04 14.11
C CYS A 205 20.19 21.01 14.64
N LEU A 206 19.21 20.86 13.75
CA LEU A 206 17.88 20.40 14.15
C LEU A 206 17.95 18.93 14.55
N ASP A 207 16.92 18.47 15.27
CA ASP A 207 16.68 17.06 15.56
C ASP A 207 16.04 16.40 14.33
N TYR A 208 16.70 15.39 13.78
CA TYR A 208 16.28 14.66 12.60
C TYR A 208 16.02 13.18 12.90
N GLU A 209 15.25 12.59 12.02
CA GLU A 209 15.00 11.17 12.01
C GLU A 209 15.20 10.60 10.61
N ILE A 210 15.58 9.33 10.57
CA ILE A 210 15.76 8.56 9.35
C ILE A 210 14.81 7.37 9.34
N LYS A 211 14.35 6.98 8.15
CA LYS A 211 13.89 5.61 7.91
C LYS A 211 14.70 5.03 6.76
N VAL A 212 14.97 3.74 6.85
CA VAL A 212 15.77 3.01 5.87
C VAL A 212 14.90 1.99 5.16
N LYS A 213 15.20 1.74 3.90
CA LYS A 213 14.57 0.69 3.12
C LYS A 213 15.53 -0.48 2.98
N CYS A 214 15.09 -1.64 3.45
CA CYS A 214 15.77 -2.91 3.35
C CYS A 214 14.80 -4.03 3.12
#